data_AF-A0A1Q5RGS8-F1
#
_entry.id   AF-A0A1Q5RGS8-F1
#
_cell.length_a   1.000
_cell.length_b   1.000
_cell.length_c   1.000
_cell.angle_alpha   90.00
_cell.angle_beta   90.00
_cell.angle_gamma   90.00
#
_symmetry.space_group_name_H-M   'P 1'
#
loop_
_entity.id
_entity.type
_entity.pdbx_description
1 polymer ?
#
loop_
_entity_poly.entity_id
_entity_poly.type
_entity_poly.pdbx_seq_one_letter_code
_entity_poly.pdbx_strand_id
1 'polypeptide(L)'
;MSRIWFVVWAVIIWQIAAWAFAPEPKTRQAAPMDGPGYGTNENYTVDSRVRQRESAIATLERPYGARCTGDGRKQFISGLNEYYYQRQNQMERYPETFGKPGADYITKQWSTGEDQRIDRLTQEAYAQGYLALADLNNVARKMVETVVRNERVTGKACAG
;
A
#
# COMPACT_ATOMS: atom_id res chain seq x y z
N MET A 1 43.10 -5.94 42.62
CA MET A 1 41.80 -6.24 41.97
C MET A 1 41.66 -7.75 41.84
N SER A 2 40.62 -8.33 42.43
CA SER A 2 40.44 -9.79 42.51
C SER A 2 40.23 -10.40 41.12
N ARG A 3 40.89 -11.52 40.82
CA ARG A 3 40.75 -12.31 39.57
C ARG A 3 39.29 -12.60 39.20
N ILE A 4 38.42 -12.70 40.20
CA ILE A 4 36.98 -12.93 40.04
C ILE A 4 36.33 -11.76 39.27
N TRP A 5 36.77 -10.52 39.53
CA TRP A 5 36.23 -9.33 38.86
C TRP A 5 36.55 -9.32 37.36
N PHE A 6 37.75 -9.75 36.98
CA PHE A 6 38.14 -9.87 35.57
C PHE A 6 37.31 -10.91 34.81
N VAL A 7 36.98 -12.04 35.45
CA VAL A 7 36.15 -13.08 34.83
C VAL A 7 34.73 -12.58 34.60
N VAL A 8 34.15 -11.86 35.56
CA VAL A 8 32.81 -11.27 35.43
C VAL A 8 32.78 -10.26 34.28
N TRP A 9 33.77 -9.37 34.19
CA TRP A 9 33.86 -8.41 33.10
C TRP A 9 34.06 -9.07 31.73
N ALA A 10 34.86 -10.14 31.65
CA ALA A 10 35.05 -10.87 30.40
C ALA A 10 33.74 -11.53 29.90
N VAL A 11 32.92 -12.10 30.80
CA VAL A 11 31.63 -12.70 30.44
C VAL A 11 30.63 -11.64 29.97
N ILE A 12 30.59 -10.47 30.63
CA ILE A 12 29.71 -9.37 30.23
C ILE A 12 30.10 -8.84 28.84
N ILE A 13 31.40 -8.62 28.59
CA ILE A 13 31.89 -8.15 27.28
C ILE A 13 31.58 -9.18 26.20
N TRP A 14 31.74 -10.47 26.49
CA TRP A 14 31.42 -11.54 25.54
C TRP A 14 29.93 -11.60 25.19
N GLN A 15 29.03 -11.44 26.17
CA GLN A 15 27.59 -11.38 25.93
C GLN A 15 27.20 -10.16 25.06
N ILE A 16 27.79 -8.99 25.34
CA ILE A 16 27.53 -7.77 24.55
C ILE A 16 28.06 -7.94 23.12
N ALA A 17 29.27 -8.49 22.94
CA ALA A 17 29.82 -8.75 21.62
C ALA A 17 28.99 -9.77 20.83
N ALA A 18 28.49 -10.82 21.48
CA ALA A 18 27.63 -11.81 20.84
C ALA A 18 26.32 -11.21 20.32
N TRP A 19 25.73 -10.22 21.02
CA TRP A 19 24.53 -9.52 20.57
C TRP A 19 24.82 -8.41 19.54
N ALA A 20 25.88 -7.62 19.74
CA ALA A 20 26.23 -6.50 18.86
C ALA A 20 26.74 -6.96 17.49
N PHE A 21 27.33 -8.16 17.42
CA PHE A 21 27.84 -8.77 16.19
C PHE A 21 27.05 -10.02 15.79
N ALA A 22 25.87 -10.24 16.36
CA ALA A 22 24.95 -11.24 15.84
C ALA A 22 24.60 -10.85 14.39
N PRO A 23 24.92 -11.67 13.38
CA PRO A 23 24.48 -11.37 12.03
C PRO A 23 22.96 -11.32 12.03
N GLU A 24 22.38 -10.31 11.37
CA GLU A 24 20.93 -10.26 11.19
C GLU A 24 20.44 -11.63 10.69
N PRO A 25 19.38 -12.20 11.30
CA PRO A 25 18.85 -13.45 10.84
C PRO A 25 18.51 -13.30 9.37
N LYS A 26 19.25 -14.01 8.51
CA LYS A 26 19.02 -13.98 7.07
C LYS A 26 17.59 -14.45 6.84
N THR A 27 16.68 -13.50 6.60
CA THR A 27 15.34 -13.77 6.13
C THR A 27 15.51 -14.64 4.90
N ARG A 28 15.11 -15.92 4.98
CA ARG A 28 15.18 -16.83 3.84
C ARG A 28 14.31 -16.20 2.75
N GLN A 29 14.95 -15.61 1.76
CA GLN A 29 14.26 -15.19 0.54
C GLN A 29 13.70 -16.47 -0.08
N ALA A 30 12.38 -16.51 -0.28
CA ALA A 30 11.73 -17.61 -0.95
C ALA A 30 12.33 -17.76 -2.35
N ALA A 31 12.61 -19.00 -2.75
CA ALA A 31 13.09 -19.28 -4.09
C ALA A 31 12.04 -18.80 -5.12
N PRO A 32 12.44 -18.10 -6.19
CA PRO A 32 11.51 -17.72 -7.24
C PRO A 32 10.99 -19.00 -7.92
N MET A 33 9.69 -19.24 -7.85
CA MET A 33 9.03 -20.30 -8.61
C MET A 33 8.48 -19.70 -9.91
N ASP A 34 8.73 -20.36 -11.03
CA ASP A 34 8.22 -19.92 -12.33
C ASP A 34 6.72 -20.29 -12.49
N GLY A 35 5.89 -19.31 -12.90
CA GLY A 35 4.41 -19.35 -12.89
C GLY A 35 3.83 -18.80 -11.57
N PRO A 36 2.70 -18.07 -11.57
CA PRO A 36 2.37 -16.92 -10.68
C PRO A 36 3.03 -16.99 -9.30
N GLY A 37 4.33 -16.66 -9.29
CA GLY A 37 5.36 -17.23 -8.40
C GLY A 37 5.42 -16.66 -7.00
N TYR A 38 4.27 -16.24 -6.47
CA TYR A 38 4.14 -15.50 -5.22
C TYR A 38 3.18 -16.20 -4.24
N GLY A 39 3.14 -17.53 -4.31
CA GLY A 39 2.36 -18.41 -3.44
C GLY A 39 1.17 -19.06 -4.14
N THR A 40 0.55 -20.05 -3.49
CA THR A 40 -0.56 -20.86 -4.04
C THR A 40 -1.82 -20.05 -4.34
N ASN A 41 -1.93 -18.82 -3.84
CA ASN A 41 -3.12 -17.99 -3.93
C ASN A 41 -3.01 -16.86 -4.97
N GLU A 42 -1.90 -16.74 -5.69
CA GLU A 42 -1.66 -15.59 -6.57
C GLU A 42 -2.69 -15.48 -7.72
N ASN A 43 -3.23 -16.61 -8.18
CA ASN A 43 -4.30 -16.58 -9.19
C ASN A 43 -5.56 -15.87 -8.67
N TYR A 44 -5.92 -16.07 -7.40
CA TYR A 44 -7.06 -15.39 -6.79
C TYR A 44 -6.78 -13.90 -6.58
N THR A 45 -5.54 -13.51 -6.30
CA THR A 45 -5.16 -12.11 -6.15
C THR A 45 -5.17 -11.37 -7.47
N VAL A 46 -4.80 -12.01 -8.58
CA VAL A 46 -4.95 -11.45 -9.94
C VAL A 46 -6.43 -11.12 -10.22
N ASP A 47 -7.33 -12.09 -10.06
CA ASP A 47 -8.77 -11.86 -10.31
C ASP A 47 -9.38 -10.84 -9.34
N SER A 48 -8.86 -10.79 -8.11
CA SER A 48 -9.27 -9.79 -7.13
C SER A 48 -8.87 -8.38 -7.58
N ARG A 49 -7.65 -8.20 -8.13
CA ARG A 49 -7.22 -6.89 -8.65
C ARG A 49 -8.09 -6.40 -9.82
N VAL A 50 -8.50 -7.30 -10.71
CA VAL A 50 -9.44 -6.95 -11.80
C VAL A 50 -10.76 -6.43 -11.22
N ARG A 51 -11.38 -7.18 -10.31
CA ARG A 51 -12.65 -6.76 -9.66
C ARG A 51 -12.51 -5.46 -8.87
N GLN A 52 -11.37 -5.25 -8.22
CA GLN A 52 -11.10 -4.00 -7.50
C GLN A 52 -11.04 -2.80 -8.45
N ARG A 53 -10.45 -2.95 -9.64
CA ARG A 53 -10.43 -1.89 -10.67
C ARG A 53 -11.82 -1.59 -11.20
N GLU A 54 -12.58 -2.62 -11.56
CA GLU A 54 -13.97 -2.47 -12.02
C GLU A 54 -14.81 -1.72 -10.98
N SER A 55 -14.67 -2.10 -9.71
CA SER A 55 -15.37 -1.44 -8.60
C SER A 55 -14.94 0.02 -8.40
N ALA A 56 -13.63 0.31 -8.49
CA ALA A 56 -13.10 1.67 -8.39
C ALA A 56 -13.57 2.56 -9.54
N ILE A 57 -13.54 2.05 -10.77
CA ILE A 57 -14.04 2.76 -11.96
C ILE A 57 -15.53 3.04 -11.80
N ALA A 58 -16.33 2.04 -11.47
CA ALA A 58 -17.77 2.21 -11.26
C ALA A 58 -18.05 3.25 -10.15
N THR A 59 -17.20 3.30 -9.12
CA THR A 59 -17.27 4.30 -8.06
C THR A 59 -16.97 5.72 -8.57
N LEU A 60 -15.90 5.86 -9.36
CA LEU A 60 -15.44 7.12 -9.95
C LEU A 60 -16.33 7.63 -11.09
N GLU A 61 -17.17 6.78 -11.67
CA GLU A 61 -18.12 7.15 -12.74
C GLU A 61 -19.51 7.51 -12.20
N ARG A 62 -19.75 7.38 -10.89
CA ARG A 62 -21.03 7.75 -10.28
C ARG A 62 -21.40 9.21 -10.59
N PRO A 63 -22.70 9.53 -10.69
CA PRO A 63 -23.16 10.91 -10.89
C PRO A 63 -22.55 11.85 -9.84
N TYR A 64 -22.06 13.00 -10.28
CA TYR A 64 -21.31 13.93 -9.44
C TYR A 64 -22.05 14.33 -8.14
N GLY A 65 -23.35 14.63 -8.23
CA GLY A 65 -24.15 14.97 -7.04
C GLY A 65 -24.24 13.86 -6.00
N ALA A 66 -24.22 12.59 -6.43
CA ALA A 66 -24.25 11.45 -5.51
C ALA A 66 -22.93 11.29 -4.73
N ARG A 67 -21.84 11.92 -5.17
CA ARG A 67 -20.53 11.82 -4.50
C ARG A 67 -20.42 12.69 -3.25
N CYS A 68 -21.36 13.60 -3.00
CA CYS A 68 -21.29 14.55 -1.89
C CYS A 68 -22.24 14.23 -0.74
N THR A 69 -23.30 13.44 -0.95
CA THR A 69 -24.36 13.26 0.06
C THR A 69 -24.75 11.81 0.30
N GLY A 70 -25.26 11.54 1.51
CA GLY A 70 -25.91 10.29 1.89
C GLY A 70 -25.09 9.03 1.65
N ASP A 71 -25.76 7.97 1.20
CA ASP A 71 -25.12 6.70 0.94
C ASP A 71 -24.26 6.71 -0.33
N GLY A 72 -24.55 7.61 -1.28
CA GLY A 72 -23.70 7.82 -2.45
C GLY A 72 -22.30 8.28 -2.05
N ARG A 73 -22.19 9.23 -1.10
CA ARG A 73 -20.92 9.68 -0.53
C ARG A 73 -20.17 8.55 0.14
N LYS A 74 -20.85 7.77 0.99
CA LYS A 74 -20.24 6.65 1.70
C LYS A 74 -19.71 5.60 0.74
N GLN A 75 -20.48 5.24 -0.28
CA GLN A 75 -20.07 4.29 -1.32
C GLN A 75 -18.90 4.84 -2.13
N PHE A 76 -18.92 6.15 -2.44
CA PHE A 76 -17.82 6.81 -3.14
C PHE A 76 -16.50 6.75 -2.36
N ILE A 77 -16.50 7.16 -1.10
CA ILE A 77 -15.31 7.07 -0.24
C ILE A 77 -14.88 5.61 -0.07
N SER A 78 -15.82 4.72 0.27
CA SER A 78 -15.50 3.33 0.59
C SER A 78 -14.90 2.58 -0.61
N GLY A 79 -15.40 2.82 -1.83
CA GLY A 79 -14.88 2.18 -3.03
C GLY A 79 -13.45 2.60 -3.35
N LEU A 80 -13.17 3.91 -3.27
CA LEU A 80 -11.80 4.42 -3.45
C LEU A 80 -10.87 3.98 -2.34
N ASN A 81 -11.36 4.00 -1.10
CA ASN A 81 -10.60 3.57 0.06
C ASN A 81 -10.20 2.08 -0.07
N GLU A 82 -11.10 1.20 -0.48
CA GLU A 82 -10.80 -0.22 -0.67
C GLU A 82 -9.74 -0.44 -1.76
N TYR A 83 -9.91 0.19 -2.92
CA TYR A 83 -8.95 0.07 -4.03
C TYR A 83 -7.54 0.51 -3.62
N TYR A 84 -7.41 1.72 -3.05
CA TYR A 84 -6.11 2.25 -2.67
C TYR A 84 -5.53 1.56 -1.44
N TYR A 85 -6.37 1.06 -0.53
CA TYR A 85 -5.92 0.23 0.59
C TYR A 85 -5.25 -1.05 0.07
N GLN A 86 -5.92 -1.78 -0.82
CA GLN A 86 -5.41 -3.05 -1.36
C GLN A 86 -4.14 -2.83 -2.18
N ARG A 87 -4.11 -1.79 -3.02
CA ARG A 87 -2.93 -1.41 -3.80
C ARG A 87 -1.74 -1.10 -2.89
N GLN A 88 -1.91 -0.19 -1.92
CA GLN A 88 -0.83 0.16 -0.99
C GLN A 88 -0.33 -1.06 -0.20
N ASN A 89 -1.26 -1.84 0.35
CA ASN A 89 -0.94 -3.01 1.17
C ASN A 89 -0.18 -4.08 0.38
N GLN A 90 -0.53 -4.34 -0.88
CA GLN A 90 0.23 -5.27 -1.72
C GLN A 90 1.59 -4.70 -2.13
N MET A 91 1.66 -3.40 -2.45
CA MET A 91 2.92 -2.72 -2.77
C MET A 91 3.92 -2.74 -1.60
N GLU A 92 3.47 -2.86 -0.34
CA GLU A 92 4.33 -3.03 0.83
C GLU A 92 4.66 -4.51 1.11
N ARG A 93 3.66 -5.40 1.09
CA ARG A 93 3.82 -6.81 1.50
C ARG A 93 4.63 -7.67 0.54
N TYR A 94 4.51 -7.45 -0.77
CA TYR A 94 5.23 -8.27 -1.76
C TYR A 94 6.75 -8.06 -1.66
N PRO A 95 7.28 -6.82 -1.60
CA PRO A 95 8.69 -6.59 -1.31
C PRO A 95 9.14 -7.20 0.03
N GLU A 96 8.34 -7.08 1.09
CA GLU A 96 8.67 -7.64 2.41
C GLU A 96 8.80 -9.16 2.37
N THR A 97 7.92 -9.84 1.63
CA THR A 97 7.85 -11.31 1.59
C THR A 97 8.83 -11.91 0.58
N PHE A 98 8.98 -11.28 -0.59
CA PHE A 98 9.66 -11.86 -1.75
C PHE A 98 10.85 -11.02 -2.25
N GLY A 99 11.20 -9.95 -1.56
CA GLY A 99 12.31 -9.07 -1.92
C GLY A 99 12.08 -8.33 -3.24
N LYS A 100 13.18 -8.00 -3.91
CA LYS A 100 13.17 -7.24 -5.18
C LYS A 100 12.29 -7.88 -6.27
N PRO A 101 12.32 -9.22 -6.50
CA PRO A 101 11.42 -9.83 -7.48
C PRO A 101 9.94 -9.54 -7.21
N GLY A 102 9.50 -9.67 -5.94
CA GLY A 102 8.14 -9.33 -5.52
C GLY A 102 7.79 -7.86 -5.76
N ALA A 103 8.73 -6.96 -5.44
CA ALA A 103 8.56 -5.53 -5.70
C ALA A 103 8.37 -5.24 -7.20
N ASP A 104 9.21 -5.80 -8.06
CA ASP A 104 9.16 -5.60 -9.50
C ASP A 104 7.85 -6.17 -10.09
N TYR A 105 7.43 -7.35 -9.61
CA TYR A 105 6.16 -7.97 -10.01
C TYR A 105 4.94 -7.14 -9.59
N ILE A 106 4.82 -6.80 -8.31
CA ILE A 106 3.62 -6.13 -7.82
C ILE A 106 3.47 -4.73 -8.41
N THR A 107 4.59 -4.05 -8.65
CA THR A 107 4.63 -2.78 -9.38
C THR A 107 4.02 -2.94 -10.77
N LYS A 108 4.43 -3.96 -11.52
CA LYS A 108 3.86 -4.25 -12.85
C LYS A 108 2.36 -4.57 -12.76
N GLN A 109 1.95 -5.33 -11.75
CA GLN A 109 0.54 -5.67 -11.56
C GLN A 109 -0.33 -4.44 -11.30
N TRP A 110 0.17 -3.38 -10.67
CA TRP A 110 -0.57 -2.14 -10.35
C TRP A 110 -0.24 -0.95 -11.26
N SER A 111 0.34 -1.21 -12.43
CA SER A 111 0.70 -0.19 -13.43
C SER A 111 -0.06 -0.38 -14.74
N THR A 112 -1.28 -0.90 -14.68
CA THR A 112 -2.11 -1.12 -15.86
C THR A 112 -2.75 0.19 -16.35
N GLY A 113 -3.29 0.18 -17.58
CA GLY A 113 -4.02 1.35 -18.10
C GLY A 113 -5.26 1.70 -17.27
N GLU A 114 -5.89 0.73 -16.64
CA GLU A 114 -7.00 0.96 -15.71
C GLU A 114 -6.53 1.64 -14.42
N ASP A 115 -5.37 1.24 -13.88
CA ASP A 115 -4.78 1.89 -12.71
C ASP A 115 -4.46 3.37 -13.02
N GLN A 116 -3.90 3.64 -14.19
CA GLN A 116 -3.64 5.02 -14.65
C GLN A 116 -4.94 5.82 -14.82
N ARG A 117 -6.00 5.18 -15.33
CA ARG A 117 -7.32 5.81 -15.46
C ARG A 117 -7.92 6.15 -14.09
N ILE A 118 -7.85 5.23 -13.13
CA ILE A 118 -8.31 5.43 -11.76
C ILE A 118 -7.54 6.58 -11.09
N ASP A 119 -6.21 6.63 -11.27
CA ASP A 119 -5.37 7.69 -10.71
C ASP A 119 -5.76 9.05 -11.28
N ARG A 120 -5.95 9.17 -12.61
CA ARG A 120 -6.42 10.42 -13.23
C ARG A 120 -7.80 10.86 -12.71
N LEU A 121 -8.76 9.94 -12.65
CA LEU A 121 -10.11 10.26 -12.16
C LEU A 121 -10.10 10.64 -10.66
N THR A 122 -9.19 10.05 -9.89
CA THR A 122 -8.98 10.40 -8.47
C THR A 122 -8.37 11.79 -8.32
N GLN A 123 -7.39 12.13 -9.15
CA GLN A 123 -6.83 13.50 -9.24
C GLN A 123 -7.92 14.51 -9.57
N GLU A 124 -8.75 14.25 -10.58
CA GLU A 124 -9.89 15.10 -10.96
C GLU A 124 -10.88 15.25 -9.80
N ALA A 125 -11.26 14.16 -9.14
CA ALA A 125 -12.17 14.19 -7.99
C ALA A 125 -11.60 14.98 -6.81
N TYR A 126 -10.30 14.84 -6.53
CA TYR A 126 -9.60 15.60 -5.50
C TYR A 126 -9.53 17.09 -5.84
N ALA A 127 -9.08 17.44 -7.05
CA ALA A 127 -8.97 18.81 -7.51
C ALA A 127 -10.32 19.54 -7.48
N GLN A 128 -11.41 18.87 -7.85
CA GLN A 128 -12.76 19.45 -7.84
C GLN A 128 -13.40 19.51 -6.43
N GLY A 129 -12.78 18.91 -5.41
CA GLY A 129 -13.27 18.91 -4.04
C GLY A 129 -14.36 17.88 -3.77
N TYR A 130 -14.42 16.80 -4.56
CA TYR A 130 -15.24 15.61 -4.26
C TYR A 130 -14.55 14.65 -3.30
N LEU A 131 -13.23 14.73 -3.18
CA LEU A 131 -12.41 13.87 -2.32
C LEU A 131 -11.42 14.74 -1.55
N ALA A 132 -11.30 14.50 -0.25
CA ALA A 132 -10.25 15.00 0.61
C ALA A 132 -9.44 13.82 1.18
N LEU A 133 -8.15 14.04 1.44
CA LEU A 133 -7.28 13.01 2.03
C LEU A 133 -7.79 12.50 3.40
N ALA A 134 -8.46 13.37 4.15
CA ALA A 134 -9.06 13.05 5.44
C ALA A 134 -10.24 12.07 5.34
N ASP A 135 -10.84 11.90 4.16
CA ASP A 135 -11.91 10.93 3.94
C ASP A 135 -11.40 9.48 3.93
N LEU A 136 -10.10 9.30 3.71
CA LEU A 136 -9.48 8.00 3.52
C LEU A 136 -8.84 7.48 4.81
N ASN A 137 -8.85 6.16 4.97
CA ASN A 137 -8.07 5.51 6.01
C ASN A 137 -6.56 5.72 5.79
N ASN A 138 -5.75 5.50 6.82
CA ASN A 138 -4.32 5.86 6.79
C ASN A 138 -3.55 5.16 5.66
N VAL A 139 -3.89 3.91 5.34
CA VAL A 139 -3.19 3.11 4.33
C VAL A 139 -3.55 3.61 2.92
N ALA A 140 -4.84 3.76 2.61
CA ALA A 140 -5.29 4.31 1.34
C ALA A 140 -4.78 5.74 1.13
N ARG A 141 -4.84 6.56 2.19
CA ARG A 141 -4.37 7.95 2.16
C ARG A 141 -2.92 8.07 1.72
N LYS A 142 -2.03 7.21 2.22
CA LYS A 142 -0.60 7.21 1.85
C LYS A 142 -0.39 7.07 0.33
N MET A 143 -1.15 6.18 -0.30
CA MET A 143 -1.10 6.02 -1.76
C MET A 143 -1.73 7.23 -2.47
N VAL A 144 -2.90 7.68 -2.02
CA VAL A 144 -3.61 8.81 -2.65
C VAL A 144 -2.81 10.11 -2.55
N GLU A 145 -2.12 10.36 -1.43
CA GLU A 145 -1.17 11.48 -1.28
C GLU A 145 -0.13 11.50 -2.40
N THR A 146 0.38 10.32 -2.77
CA THR A 146 1.34 10.19 -3.88
C THR A 146 0.68 10.47 -5.22
N VAL A 147 -0.55 9.99 -5.43
CA VAL A 147 -1.33 10.20 -6.65
C VAL A 147 -1.67 11.68 -6.86
N VAL A 148 -2.07 12.39 -5.80
CA VAL A 148 -2.54 13.79 -5.90
C VAL A 148 -1.46 14.82 -5.54
N ARG A 149 -0.20 14.41 -5.35
CA ARG A 149 0.89 15.30 -4.85
C ARG A 149 1.10 16.59 -5.65
N ASN A 150 0.78 16.56 -6.95
CA ASN A 150 0.94 17.70 -7.85
C ASN A 150 -0.39 18.42 -8.13
N GLU A 151 -1.49 17.94 -7.55
CA GLU A 151 -2.81 18.51 -7.71
C GLU A 151 -3.11 19.54 -6.64
N ARG A 152 -3.83 20.59 -7.04
CA ARG A 152 -4.38 21.58 -6.11
C ARG A 152 -5.89 21.47 -6.11
N VAL A 153 -6.49 21.61 -4.94
CA VAL A 153 -7.94 21.76 -4.83
C VAL A 153 -8.33 23.10 -5.45
N THR A 154 -9.04 23.06 -6.57
CA THR A 154 -9.54 24.21 -7.32
C THR A 154 -11.05 24.37 -7.20
N GLY A 155 -11.77 23.28 -6.89
CA GLY A 155 -13.20 23.25 -6.70
C GLY A 155 -13.64 23.12 -5.24
N LYS A 156 -14.93 23.36 -5.02
CA LYS A 156 -15.61 23.19 -3.72
C LYS A 156 -16.89 22.34 -3.90
N ALA A 157 -16.79 21.28 -4.70
CA ALA A 157 -17.98 20.56 -5.17
C ALA A 157 -18.87 20.01 -4.05
N CYS A 158 -18.29 19.57 -2.93
CA CYS A 158 -19.05 19.08 -1.77
C CYS A 158 -19.11 20.08 -0.60
N ALA A 159 -18.87 21.38 -0.81
CA ALA A 159 -18.93 22.40 0.25
C ALA A 159 -20.30 23.12 0.35
N GLY A 160 -21.32 22.61 -0.35
CA GLY A 160 -22.69 23.14 -0.38
C GLY A 160 -23.61 22.45 0.61
#